data_AF-A0A6P0VZ33-F1
#
_entry.id   AF-A0A6P0VZ33-F1
#
_cell.length_a   1.000
_cell.length_b   1.000
_cell.length_c   1.000
_cell.angle_alpha   90.00
_cell.angle_beta   90.00
_cell.angle_gamma   90.00
#
_symmetry.space_group_name_H-M   'P 1'
#
loop_
_entity.id
_entity.type
_entity.pdbx_description
1 polymer ?
#
loop_
_entity_poly.entity_id
_entity_poly.type
_entity_poly.pdbx_seq_one_letter_code
_entity_poly.pdbx_strand_id
1 'polypeptide(L)'
;MKHPPVPRLDLAPKLKRPLSLWNPLDYLRFLYWVFYFPQALRWYVDTFGGGYIPPWEMNWRKGWELLRQNQIQRQLFIQGLVLTVITPFFFGLLLQVTGFSINWFWTACYVAVGVAFGMINRVAGGVAFGVINGVAGGVAFSVIGGVAFGVINRVAGGVAFGVINGVAVGVLLGVTFGVTSSVAGGVAGGVVGVVAFGVTFGVISGVVVGVISGVISGVVVGVVVGVTFGVALAVAITRPENWLVALPFSRGLLQNHSWMLPRITPLPIVSLSSRLQNWLRQDWETGLYNANQLLAYTLQFIPVVEAVNRVLATTPPEQVIFRVVKLAEAPYDWNFVRFASASLNAQLKSRFLKSFLLLPPHWKKRLQARLVKNTRLDTPARAAAAGFWYLHEKEPAKALEAFTVVRSLLYGEEMFTLAQILTTFDEMQELATIATIQLPAFPQEPLLRPTTWKAITSLGKVIEDVQVVERSVSNTARSFALNRALGELKDILNNRDTLPQAEKDLIIDIAETWQEALLQIAGEVGA
;
A
#
# COMPACT_ATOMS: atom_id res chain seq x y z
N MET A 1 13.14 -14.87 -38.61
CA MET A 1 13.72 -15.35 -37.34
C MET A 1 12.56 -15.60 -36.38
N LYS A 2 12.39 -16.83 -35.86
CA LYS A 2 11.33 -17.12 -34.88
C LYS A 2 11.70 -16.41 -33.57
N HIS A 3 10.89 -15.44 -33.14
CA HIS A 3 11.05 -14.85 -31.81
C HIS A 3 10.92 -15.95 -30.75
N PRO A 4 11.79 -15.99 -29.72
CA PRO A 4 11.66 -16.96 -28.65
C PRO A 4 10.28 -16.78 -27.97
N PRO A 5 9.66 -17.87 -27.48
CA PRO A 5 8.39 -17.79 -26.76
C PRO A 5 8.53 -16.90 -25.53
N VAL A 6 7.41 -16.27 -25.13
CA VAL A 6 7.39 -15.45 -23.92
C VAL A 6 7.72 -16.33 -22.70
N PRO A 7 8.74 -16.00 -21.90
CA PRO A 7 9.08 -16.80 -20.72
C PRO A 7 8.01 -16.62 -19.65
N ARG A 8 7.66 -17.69 -18.94
CA ARG A 8 6.77 -17.63 -17.78
C ARG A 8 7.58 -17.40 -16.51
N LEU A 9 7.43 -16.23 -15.89
CA LEU A 9 8.22 -15.83 -14.72
C LEU A 9 7.73 -16.54 -13.45
N ASP A 10 8.64 -17.15 -12.72
CA ASP A 10 8.39 -17.61 -11.34
C ASP A 10 9.28 -16.80 -10.39
N LEU A 11 8.70 -15.74 -9.82
CA LEU A 11 9.38 -14.85 -8.88
C LEU A 11 9.09 -15.21 -7.42
N ALA A 12 8.28 -16.24 -7.19
CA ALA A 12 7.92 -16.71 -5.87
C ALA A 12 9.16 -17.25 -5.11
N PRO A 13 9.17 -17.15 -3.78
CA PRO A 13 10.23 -17.75 -2.98
C PRO A 13 10.29 -19.27 -3.19
N LYS A 14 11.48 -19.79 -3.50
CA LYS A 14 11.70 -21.23 -3.67
C LYS A 14 11.98 -21.89 -2.32
N LEU A 15 10.95 -22.04 -1.48
CA LEU A 15 11.05 -22.71 -0.19
C LEU A 15 10.05 -23.87 -0.10
N LYS A 16 10.53 -25.08 0.22
CA LYS A 16 9.69 -26.29 0.30
C LYS A 16 9.30 -26.70 1.73
N ARG A 17 9.90 -26.06 2.74
CA ARG A 17 9.70 -26.38 4.16
C ARG A 17 9.55 -25.11 4.99
N PRO A 18 8.82 -25.14 6.12
CA PRO A 18 8.79 -24.01 7.04
C PRO A 18 10.19 -23.67 7.58
N LEU A 19 10.36 -22.42 7.99
CA LEU A 19 11.58 -21.93 8.62
C LEU A 19 11.75 -22.60 9.99
N SER A 20 12.97 -23.07 10.28
CA SER A 20 13.29 -23.73 11.55
C SER A 20 13.92 -22.76 12.54
N LEU A 21 13.53 -22.86 13.82
CA LEU A 21 14.14 -22.11 14.92
C LEU A 21 15.60 -22.50 15.20
N TRP A 22 16.02 -23.67 14.71
CA TRP A 22 17.33 -24.25 15.03
C TRP A 22 18.34 -24.15 13.89
N ASN A 23 17.91 -23.71 12.71
CA ASN A 23 18.81 -23.57 11.57
C ASN A 23 19.26 -22.10 11.41
N PRO A 24 20.55 -21.77 11.60
CA PRO A 24 21.04 -20.40 11.47
C PRO A 24 20.86 -19.82 10.06
N LEU A 25 20.88 -20.67 9.01
CA LEU A 25 20.63 -20.23 7.63
C LEU A 25 19.20 -19.73 7.43
N ASP A 26 18.23 -20.27 8.18
CA ASP A 26 16.85 -19.81 8.11
C ASP A 26 16.70 -18.41 8.73
N TYR A 27 17.51 -18.05 9.74
CA TYR A 27 17.58 -16.68 10.27
C TYR A 27 18.21 -15.71 9.28
N LEU A 28 19.28 -16.09 8.59
CA LEU A 28 19.88 -15.26 7.53
C LEU A 28 18.90 -15.04 6.37
N ARG A 29 18.20 -16.09 5.95
CA ARG A 29 17.14 -15.99 4.93
C ARG A 29 16.02 -15.07 5.39
N PHE A 30 15.60 -15.19 6.64
CA PHE A 30 14.55 -14.36 7.19
C PHE A 30 14.96 -12.90 7.30
N LEU A 31 16.20 -12.62 7.71
CA LEU A 31 16.81 -11.29 7.65
C LEU A 31 16.78 -10.75 6.21
N TYR A 32 17.21 -11.56 5.23
CA TYR A 32 17.14 -11.20 3.82
C TYR A 32 15.70 -10.89 3.36
N TRP A 33 14.71 -11.68 3.77
CA TRP A 33 13.31 -11.39 3.48
C TRP A 33 12.87 -10.07 4.08
N VAL A 34 13.17 -9.80 5.34
CA VAL A 34 12.79 -8.53 5.99
C VAL A 34 13.37 -7.32 5.25
N PHE A 35 14.65 -7.37 4.84
CA PHE A 35 15.33 -6.20 4.29
C PHE A 35 15.34 -6.10 2.77
N TYR A 36 15.28 -7.21 2.04
CA TYR A 36 15.49 -7.25 0.58
C TYR A 36 14.38 -7.98 -0.18
N PHE A 37 13.53 -8.76 0.50
CA PHE A 37 12.40 -9.44 -0.14
C PHE A 37 11.17 -9.59 0.79
N PRO A 38 10.57 -8.47 1.25
CA PRO A 38 9.51 -8.51 2.27
C PRO A 38 8.25 -9.20 1.77
N GLN A 39 7.99 -9.20 0.47
CA GLN A 39 6.86 -9.89 -0.16
C GLN A 39 6.94 -11.42 0.05
N ALA A 40 8.12 -11.98 0.27
CA ALA A 40 8.30 -13.40 0.60
C ALA A 40 7.63 -13.79 1.92
N LEU A 41 7.49 -12.85 2.86
CA LEU A 41 6.84 -13.12 4.15
C LEU A 41 5.34 -13.31 4.01
N ARG A 42 4.70 -12.52 3.14
CA ARG A 42 3.29 -12.73 2.79
C ARG A 42 3.11 -14.11 2.19
N TRP A 43 3.90 -14.44 1.17
CA TRP A 43 3.88 -15.76 0.54
C TRP A 43 4.13 -16.90 1.55
N TYR A 44 5.06 -16.73 2.50
CA TYR A 44 5.36 -17.73 3.51
C TYR A 44 4.16 -17.98 4.45
N VAL A 45 3.51 -16.91 4.90
CA VAL A 45 2.31 -17.00 5.75
C VAL A 45 1.13 -17.58 4.97
N ASP A 46 0.98 -17.24 3.69
CA ASP A 46 -0.05 -17.83 2.82
C ASP A 46 0.18 -19.33 2.62
N THR A 47 1.42 -19.74 2.32
CA THR A 47 1.75 -21.12 1.97
C THR A 47 1.78 -22.06 3.17
N PHE A 48 2.33 -21.60 4.30
CA PHE A 48 2.57 -22.44 5.47
C PHE A 48 1.73 -22.01 6.67
N GLY A 49 1.37 -20.72 6.77
CA GLY A 49 0.72 -20.12 7.94
C GLY A 49 -0.80 -20.06 7.89
N GLY A 50 -1.47 -20.86 7.04
CA GLY A 50 -2.93 -20.97 7.00
C GLY A 50 -3.64 -19.77 6.35
N GLY A 51 -2.93 -18.96 5.56
CA GLY A 51 -3.49 -17.81 4.83
C GLY A 51 -3.17 -16.45 5.47
N TYR A 52 -3.09 -15.42 4.62
CA TYR A 52 -2.94 -14.03 5.01
C TYR A 52 -4.27 -13.44 5.50
N ILE A 53 -4.26 -12.94 6.72
CA ILE A 53 -5.39 -12.19 7.28
C ILE A 53 -5.05 -10.69 7.14
N PRO A 54 -5.92 -9.89 6.50
CA PRO A 54 -5.62 -8.49 6.27
C PRO A 54 -5.57 -7.68 7.58
N PRO A 55 -4.78 -6.59 7.63
CA PRO A 55 -4.54 -5.86 8.88
C PRO A 55 -5.78 -5.22 9.48
N TRP A 56 -6.78 -4.87 8.66
CA TRP A 56 -8.01 -4.21 9.11
C TRP A 56 -9.02 -5.18 9.78
N GLU A 57 -8.90 -6.48 9.55
CA GLU A 57 -9.69 -7.50 10.26
C GLU A 57 -9.03 -7.98 11.56
N MET A 58 -7.75 -7.61 11.73
CA MET A 58 -6.90 -8.02 12.83
C MET A 58 -7.14 -7.14 14.06
N ASN A 59 -7.26 -7.78 15.23
CA ASN A 59 -7.33 -7.07 16.51
C ASN A 59 -6.43 -7.80 17.52
N TRP A 60 -6.03 -7.12 18.60
CA TRP A 60 -5.08 -7.62 19.59
C TRP A 60 -5.46 -9.02 20.14
N ARG A 61 -6.75 -9.25 20.43
CA ARG A 61 -7.24 -10.56 20.91
C ARG A 61 -7.05 -11.67 19.86
N LYS A 62 -7.51 -11.43 18.64
CA LYS A 62 -7.36 -12.36 17.51
C LYS A 62 -5.89 -12.64 17.19
N GLY A 63 -5.02 -11.62 17.26
CA GLY A 63 -3.59 -11.79 17.04
C GLY A 63 -2.94 -12.78 18.03
N TRP A 64 -3.34 -12.74 19.30
CA TRP A 64 -2.89 -13.71 20.30
C TRP A 64 -3.45 -15.12 20.08
N GLU A 65 -4.73 -15.22 19.69
CA GLU A 65 -5.34 -16.50 19.34
C GLU A 65 -4.63 -17.17 18.15
N LEU A 66 -4.31 -16.39 17.11
CA LEU A 66 -3.57 -16.87 15.95
C LEU A 66 -2.17 -17.37 16.31
N LEU A 67 -1.43 -16.63 17.14
CA LEU A 67 -0.12 -17.07 17.63
C LEU A 67 -0.20 -18.32 18.51
N ARG A 68 -1.32 -18.53 19.22
CA ARG A 68 -1.54 -19.71 20.05
C ARG A 68 -1.86 -20.93 19.19
N GLN A 69 -2.76 -20.78 18.22
CA GLN A 69 -3.29 -21.85 17.38
C GLN A 69 -2.30 -22.26 16.28
N ASN A 70 -1.61 -21.29 15.66
CA ASN A 70 -0.76 -21.56 14.51
C ASN A 70 0.72 -21.61 14.87
N GLN A 71 1.28 -22.82 14.87
CA GLN A 71 2.68 -23.06 15.21
C GLN A 71 3.66 -22.33 14.27
N ILE A 72 3.33 -22.20 12.98
CA ILE A 72 4.23 -21.62 11.97
C ILE A 72 4.34 -20.11 12.14
N GLN A 73 3.20 -19.46 12.40
CA GLN A 73 3.17 -18.03 12.72
C GLN A 73 3.89 -17.75 14.05
N ARG A 74 3.75 -18.62 15.05
CA ARG A 74 4.50 -18.54 16.31
C ARG A 74 6.00 -18.69 16.14
N GLN A 75 6.45 -19.62 15.30
CA GLN A 75 7.88 -19.79 14.99
C GLN A 75 8.43 -18.54 14.30
N LEU A 76 7.74 -18.03 13.29
CA LEU A 76 8.09 -16.77 12.63
C LEU A 76 8.12 -15.59 13.62
N PHE A 77 7.20 -15.59 14.59
CA PHE A 77 7.17 -14.63 15.68
C PHE A 77 8.46 -14.65 16.49
N ILE A 78 8.82 -15.82 17.02
CA ILE A 78 10.02 -16.04 17.84
C ILE A 78 11.28 -15.66 17.06
N GLN A 79 11.42 -16.12 15.80
CA GLN A 79 12.58 -15.74 14.98
C GLN A 79 12.72 -14.24 14.84
N GLY A 80 11.59 -13.51 14.72
CA GLY A 80 11.60 -12.06 14.58
C GLY A 80 12.15 -11.38 15.83
N LEU A 81 11.67 -11.81 17.01
CA LEU A 81 12.17 -11.28 18.28
C LEU A 81 13.66 -11.55 18.47
N VAL A 82 14.08 -12.78 18.16
CA VAL A 82 15.48 -13.18 18.24
C VAL A 82 16.34 -12.30 17.33
N LEU A 83 15.93 -12.05 16.08
CA LEU A 83 16.67 -11.16 15.17
C LEU A 83 16.69 -9.71 15.64
N THR A 84 15.57 -9.16 16.11
CA THR A 84 15.51 -7.78 16.63
C THR A 84 16.49 -7.57 17.76
N VAL A 85 16.68 -8.58 18.62
CA VAL A 85 17.64 -8.51 19.73
C VAL A 85 19.06 -8.78 19.25
N ILE A 86 19.33 -9.91 18.58
CA ILE A 86 20.71 -10.35 18.28
C ILE A 86 21.39 -9.47 17.23
N THR A 87 20.67 -9.04 16.18
CA THR A 87 21.29 -8.34 15.05
C THR A 87 21.98 -7.02 15.47
N PRO A 88 21.36 -6.14 16.28
CA PRO A 88 22.03 -4.92 16.77
C PRO A 88 23.27 -5.18 17.62
N PHE A 89 23.25 -6.21 18.49
CA PHE A 89 24.42 -6.55 19.30
C PHE A 89 25.57 -7.09 18.45
N PHE A 90 25.27 -8.00 17.51
CA PHE A 90 26.27 -8.54 16.59
C PHE A 90 26.90 -7.45 15.72
N PHE A 91 26.06 -6.58 15.13
CA PHE A 91 26.54 -5.47 14.31
C PHE A 91 27.34 -4.46 15.11
N GLY A 92 26.91 -4.17 16.35
CA GLY A 92 27.65 -3.31 17.26
C GLY A 92 29.05 -3.86 17.58
N LEU A 93 29.15 -5.15 17.89
CA LEU A 93 30.45 -5.76 18.16
C LEU A 93 31.37 -5.69 16.94
N LEU A 94 30.85 -5.96 15.73
CA LEU A 94 31.60 -5.86 14.49
C LEU A 94 32.14 -4.44 14.24
N LEU A 95 31.31 -3.43 14.45
CA LEU A 95 31.73 -2.02 14.35
C LEU A 95 32.78 -1.64 15.40
N GLN A 96 32.72 -2.23 16.60
CA GLN A 96 33.73 -2.01 17.63
C GLN A 96 35.08 -2.61 17.25
N VAL A 97 35.09 -3.79 16.61
CA VAL A 97 36.31 -4.40 16.06
C VAL A 97 36.93 -3.53 14.96
N THR A 98 36.12 -2.84 14.16
CA THR A 98 36.62 -1.91 13.14
C THR A 98 37.02 -0.52 13.69
N GLY A 99 36.96 -0.33 15.01
CA GLY A 99 37.48 0.86 15.69
C GLY A 99 36.43 1.91 16.09
N PHE A 100 35.14 1.64 15.89
CA PHE A 100 34.07 2.57 16.31
C PHE A 100 33.69 2.35 17.77
N SER A 101 33.62 3.42 18.56
CA SER A 101 33.12 3.34 19.94
C SER A 101 31.59 3.34 19.97
N ILE A 102 30.98 2.29 20.52
CA ILE A 102 29.52 2.15 20.59
C ILE A 102 29.04 2.26 22.02
N ASN A 103 27.94 3.00 22.21
CA ASN A 103 27.29 3.10 23.51
C ASN A 103 26.22 2.01 23.67
N TRP A 104 26.57 0.96 24.41
CA TRP A 104 25.71 -0.20 24.66
C TRP A 104 24.42 0.13 25.43
N PHE A 105 24.42 1.17 26.27
CA PHE A 105 23.21 1.58 27.00
C PHE A 105 22.12 2.03 26.04
N TRP A 106 22.45 2.93 25.10
CA TRP A 106 21.50 3.38 24.10
C TRP A 106 21.09 2.26 23.15
N THR A 107 22.03 1.38 22.74
CA THR A 107 21.70 0.19 21.94
C THR A 107 20.66 -0.68 22.63
N ALA A 108 20.82 -0.96 23.93
CA ALA A 108 19.85 -1.75 24.70
C ALA A 108 18.48 -1.05 24.80
N CYS A 109 18.44 0.26 25.04
CA CYS A 109 17.20 1.04 25.05
C CYS A 109 16.48 0.98 23.70
N TYR A 110 17.19 1.14 22.59
CA TYR A 110 16.60 1.07 21.25
C TYR A 110 16.10 -0.34 20.90
N VAL A 111 16.82 -1.38 21.30
CA VAL A 111 16.35 -2.77 21.16
C VAL A 111 15.06 -2.98 21.96
N ALA A 112 14.99 -2.51 23.21
CA ALA A 112 13.80 -2.63 24.04
C ALA A 112 12.58 -1.92 23.42
N VAL A 113 12.76 -0.70 22.92
CA VAL A 113 11.71 0.04 22.20
C VAL A 113 11.31 -0.68 20.91
N GLY A 114 12.28 -1.20 20.16
CA GLY A 114 12.03 -1.96 18.94
C GLY A 114 11.25 -3.25 19.19
N VAL A 115 11.56 -3.97 20.27
CA VAL A 115 10.81 -5.16 20.72
C VAL A 115 9.39 -4.79 21.14
N ALA A 116 9.22 -3.73 21.93
CA ALA A 116 7.90 -3.27 22.36
C ALA A 116 7.02 -2.84 21.17
N PHE A 117 7.57 -2.01 20.28
CA PHE A 117 6.86 -1.57 19.07
C PHE A 117 6.57 -2.74 18.12
N GLY A 118 7.52 -3.67 17.99
CA GLY A 118 7.36 -4.91 17.24
C GLY A 118 6.26 -5.80 17.81
N MET A 119 6.16 -5.94 19.13
CA MET A 119 5.06 -6.69 19.77
C MET A 119 3.70 -6.02 19.53
N ILE A 120 3.62 -4.69 19.67
CA ILE A 120 2.36 -3.95 19.49
C ILE A 120 1.81 -4.11 18.06
N ASN A 121 2.63 -3.80 17.06
CA ASN A 121 2.19 -3.82 15.65
C ASN A 121 1.91 -5.22 15.10
N ARG A 122 2.45 -6.27 15.73
CA ARG A 122 2.37 -7.66 15.22
C ARG A 122 1.13 -8.40 15.65
N VAL A 123 0.69 -8.13 16.86
CA VAL A 123 -0.57 -8.66 17.36
C VAL A 123 -1.74 -7.83 16.81
N ALA A 124 -1.54 -6.53 16.56
CA ALA A 124 -2.59 -5.67 15.99
C ALA A 124 -2.67 -5.70 14.45
N GLY A 125 -1.54 -5.83 13.74
CA GLY A 125 -1.47 -5.74 12.27
C GLY A 125 -1.12 -7.04 11.55
N GLY A 126 -1.03 -8.15 12.28
CA GLY A 126 -0.70 -9.47 11.74
C GLY A 126 0.79 -9.80 11.79
N VAL A 127 1.11 -11.10 11.81
CA VAL A 127 2.46 -11.58 12.12
C VAL A 127 3.47 -11.11 11.09
N ALA A 128 3.18 -11.22 9.79
CA ALA A 128 4.08 -10.77 8.71
C ALA A 128 4.42 -9.28 8.80
N PHE A 129 3.41 -8.41 8.90
CA PHE A 129 3.59 -6.95 8.96
C PHE A 129 4.34 -6.52 10.23
N GLY A 130 4.01 -7.10 11.37
CA GLY A 130 4.70 -6.79 12.61
C GLY A 130 6.13 -7.33 12.68
N VAL A 131 6.46 -8.45 11.99
CA VAL A 131 7.87 -8.86 11.83
C VAL A 131 8.64 -7.75 11.13
N ILE A 132 8.14 -7.31 9.97
CA ILE A 132 8.87 -6.41 9.08
C ILE A 132 9.17 -5.13 9.85
N ASN A 133 8.15 -4.53 10.46
CA ASN A 133 8.32 -3.29 11.20
C ASN A 133 9.17 -3.47 12.48
N GLY A 134 9.01 -4.57 13.21
CA GLY A 134 9.75 -4.82 14.46
C GLY A 134 11.24 -5.12 14.23
N VAL A 135 11.57 -5.96 13.23
CA VAL A 135 12.96 -6.30 12.89
C VAL A 135 13.63 -5.15 12.15
N ALA A 136 13.01 -4.62 11.08
CA ALA A 136 13.62 -3.54 10.30
C ALA A 136 13.72 -2.25 11.13
N GLY A 137 12.65 -1.88 11.84
CA GLY A 137 12.63 -0.71 12.71
C GLY A 137 13.59 -0.86 13.88
N GLY A 138 13.50 -1.95 14.64
CA GLY A 138 14.38 -2.17 15.79
C GLY A 138 15.87 -2.17 15.43
N VAL A 139 16.24 -2.79 14.30
CA VAL A 139 17.63 -2.79 13.82
C VAL A 139 18.04 -1.40 13.31
N ALA A 140 17.22 -0.75 12.49
CA ALA A 140 17.55 0.58 11.94
C ALA A 140 17.68 1.63 13.04
N PHE A 141 16.74 1.70 13.99
CA PHE A 141 16.79 2.65 15.09
C PHE A 141 17.95 2.38 16.05
N SER A 142 18.27 1.12 16.33
CA SER A 142 19.40 0.78 17.23
C SER A 142 20.75 1.11 16.61
N VAL A 143 20.94 0.81 15.31
CA VAL A 143 22.21 1.06 14.62
C VAL A 143 22.38 2.55 14.33
N ILE A 144 21.36 3.22 13.77
CA ILE A 144 21.46 4.65 13.43
C ILE A 144 21.47 5.50 14.71
N GLY A 145 20.59 5.22 15.67
CA GLY A 145 20.53 5.95 16.94
C GLY A 145 21.77 5.74 17.80
N GLY A 146 22.29 4.51 17.91
CA GLY A 146 23.50 4.22 18.67
C GLY A 146 24.75 4.89 18.10
N VAL A 147 24.91 4.89 16.77
CA VAL A 147 26.08 5.46 16.09
C VAL A 147 25.96 6.98 15.91
N ALA A 148 24.84 7.48 15.36
CA ALA A 148 24.66 8.91 15.09
C ALA A 148 24.57 9.72 16.37
N PHE A 149 23.82 9.28 17.39
CA PHE A 149 23.68 10.03 18.64
C PHE A 149 24.97 9.97 19.48
N GLY A 150 25.73 8.87 19.41
CA GLY A 150 27.06 8.76 20.04
C GLY A 150 28.10 9.71 19.42
N VAL A 151 28.07 9.87 18.09
CA VAL A 151 28.97 10.78 17.36
C VAL A 151 28.53 12.24 17.51
N ILE A 152 27.23 12.54 17.39
CA ILE A 152 26.68 13.90 17.51
C ILE A 152 26.88 14.46 18.92
N ASN A 153 26.67 13.68 19.99
CA ASN A 153 26.91 14.18 21.35
C ASN A 153 28.40 14.45 21.64
N ARG A 154 29.33 13.70 21.03
CA ARG A 154 30.76 14.01 21.14
C ARG A 154 31.15 15.29 20.40
N VAL A 155 30.66 15.46 19.16
CA VAL A 155 31.08 16.57 18.29
C VAL A 155 30.30 17.85 18.59
N ALA A 156 28.98 17.79 18.72
CA ALA A 156 28.15 18.97 19.01
C ALA A 156 28.14 19.32 20.50
N GLY A 157 28.04 18.32 21.39
CA GLY A 157 28.08 18.55 22.84
C GLY A 157 29.45 19.02 23.33
N GLY A 158 30.54 18.39 22.87
CA GLY A 158 31.90 18.78 23.27
C GLY A 158 32.31 20.18 22.79
N VAL A 159 31.94 20.55 21.57
CA VAL A 159 32.30 21.85 20.99
C VAL A 159 31.35 22.96 21.44
N ALA A 160 30.04 22.74 21.47
CA ALA A 160 29.10 23.78 21.92
C ALA A 160 29.23 24.06 23.42
N PHE A 161 29.35 23.03 24.26
CA PHE A 161 29.50 23.22 25.71
C PHE A 161 30.91 23.72 26.08
N GLY A 162 31.94 23.31 25.35
CA GLY A 162 33.33 23.77 25.55
C GLY A 162 33.55 25.23 25.12
N VAL A 163 32.95 25.65 24.00
CA VAL A 163 33.07 27.04 23.50
C VAL A 163 32.16 28.00 24.29
N ILE A 164 30.93 27.59 24.64
CA ILE A 164 30.01 28.46 25.40
C ILE A 164 30.54 28.69 26.83
N ASN A 165 31.06 27.67 27.52
CA ASN A 165 31.63 27.85 28.86
C ASN A 165 33.04 28.46 28.82
N GLY A 166 33.88 28.11 27.84
CA GLY A 166 35.24 28.65 27.70
C GLY A 166 35.25 30.15 27.34
N VAL A 167 34.31 30.60 26.51
CA VAL A 167 34.17 32.02 26.13
C VAL A 167 33.39 32.81 27.19
N ALA A 168 32.37 32.23 27.83
CA ALA A 168 31.65 32.92 28.92
C ALA A 168 32.55 33.20 30.13
N VAL A 169 33.40 32.25 30.54
CA VAL A 169 34.34 32.43 31.65
C VAL A 169 35.53 33.31 31.24
N GLY A 170 36.01 33.20 29.98
CA GLY A 170 37.10 34.02 29.46
C GLY A 170 36.76 35.50 29.25
N VAL A 171 35.50 35.82 28.90
CA VAL A 171 35.03 37.21 28.66
C VAL A 171 34.52 37.86 29.96
N LEU A 172 33.90 37.10 30.87
CA LEU A 172 33.48 37.60 32.17
C LEU A 172 34.66 38.03 33.05
N LEU A 173 35.82 37.35 32.88
CA LEU A 173 37.08 37.72 33.54
C LEU A 173 37.97 38.63 32.69
N GLY A 174 37.72 38.71 31.38
CA GLY A 174 38.53 39.50 30.45
C GLY A 174 38.23 40.99 30.49
N VAL A 175 36.97 41.39 30.71
CA VAL A 175 36.58 42.81 30.69
C VAL A 175 35.31 43.03 31.56
N THR A 176 35.24 42.52 32.79
CA THR A 176 35.81 43.26 33.93
C THR A 176 36.91 44.18 33.45
N PHE A 177 36.59 45.26 32.71
CA PHE A 177 36.25 46.51 33.38
C PHE A 177 37.24 46.60 34.55
N GLY A 178 38.53 46.62 34.26
CA GLY A 178 39.06 47.61 33.34
C GLY A 178 38.74 48.98 33.94
N VAL A 179 38.76 49.06 35.27
CA VAL A 179 39.84 49.71 36.04
C VAL A 179 40.05 51.21 35.78
N THR A 180 39.40 51.85 34.81
CA THR A 180 39.75 53.23 34.43
C THR A 180 38.57 54.08 33.96
N SER A 181 37.42 53.96 34.62
CA SER A 181 36.46 55.06 34.64
C SER A 181 35.73 55.09 36.00
N SER A 182 36.48 55.38 37.08
CA SER A 182 36.66 56.74 37.64
C SER A 182 35.39 57.20 38.38
N VAL A 183 35.18 56.88 39.67
CA VAL A 183 35.82 57.48 40.86
C VAL A 183 35.82 59.03 40.90
N ALA A 184 35.23 59.75 39.94
CA ALA A 184 35.11 61.21 40.05
C ALA A 184 33.84 61.75 39.39
N GLY A 185 32.96 62.33 40.22
CA GLY A 185 31.78 63.12 39.82
C GLY A 185 30.50 62.27 39.75
N GLY A 186 29.59 62.29 40.73
CA GLY A 186 28.97 63.50 41.26
C GLY A 186 27.62 63.72 40.57
N VAL A 187 26.56 63.20 41.20
CA VAL A 187 25.13 63.56 41.11
C VAL A 187 24.74 64.48 39.92
N ALA A 188 24.53 63.91 38.72
CA ALA A 188 23.72 64.48 37.63
C ALA A 188 23.49 63.52 36.44
N GLY A 189 24.29 62.45 36.28
CA GLY A 189 24.20 61.54 35.12
C GLY A 189 23.36 60.26 35.31
N GLY A 190 22.78 60.04 36.50
CA GLY A 190 22.26 58.72 36.90
C GLY A 190 21.01 58.23 36.15
N VAL A 191 20.17 59.11 35.60
CA VAL A 191 18.90 58.70 34.98
C VAL A 191 19.02 58.58 33.45
N VAL A 192 19.82 59.43 32.81
CA VAL A 192 20.05 59.37 31.35
C VAL A 192 20.96 58.19 31.00
N GLY A 193 21.97 57.89 31.82
CA GLY A 193 22.91 56.78 31.57
C GLY A 193 22.27 55.39 31.70
N VAL A 194 21.44 55.15 32.72
CA VAL A 194 20.86 53.82 33.00
C VAL A 194 19.76 53.45 32.00
N VAL A 195 18.95 54.42 31.57
CA VAL A 195 17.88 54.17 30.58
C VAL A 195 18.45 54.08 29.16
N ALA A 196 19.43 54.92 28.80
CA ALA A 196 20.08 54.83 27.50
C ALA A 196 20.94 53.55 27.37
N PHE A 197 21.77 53.20 28.35
CA PHE A 197 22.55 51.95 28.28
C PHE A 197 21.68 50.69 28.43
N GLY A 198 20.70 50.67 29.33
CA GLY A 198 19.86 49.49 29.55
C GLY A 198 19.00 49.13 28.34
N VAL A 199 18.41 50.13 27.67
CA VAL A 199 17.56 49.91 26.49
C VAL A 199 18.40 49.68 25.24
N THR A 200 19.48 50.43 25.02
CA THR A 200 20.31 50.23 23.82
C THR A 200 21.10 48.91 23.89
N PHE A 201 21.69 48.54 25.04
CA PHE A 201 22.41 47.26 25.17
C PHE A 201 21.48 46.06 25.35
N GLY A 202 20.38 46.20 26.10
CA GLY A 202 19.41 45.11 26.32
C GLY A 202 18.60 44.76 25.07
N VAL A 203 18.19 45.75 24.28
CA VAL A 203 17.46 45.51 23.02
C VAL A 203 18.42 45.10 21.91
N ILE A 204 19.60 45.72 21.78
CA ILE A 204 20.55 45.30 20.73
C ILE A 204 21.12 43.91 21.07
N SER A 205 21.59 43.65 22.30
CA SER A 205 22.09 42.32 22.67
C SER A 205 20.98 41.26 22.68
N GLY A 206 19.78 41.58 23.20
CA GLY A 206 18.66 40.64 23.28
C GLY A 206 18.08 40.30 21.90
N VAL A 207 17.92 41.28 21.02
CA VAL A 207 17.41 41.07 19.65
C VAL A 207 18.51 40.49 18.75
N VAL A 208 19.76 40.97 18.82
CA VAL A 208 20.84 40.41 18.01
C VAL A 208 21.14 38.98 18.45
N VAL A 209 21.33 38.70 19.74
CA VAL A 209 21.59 37.32 20.20
C VAL A 209 20.35 36.44 20.09
N GLY A 210 19.16 36.94 20.42
CA GLY A 210 17.92 36.15 20.36
C GLY A 210 17.44 35.85 18.94
N VAL A 211 17.52 36.82 18.02
CA VAL A 211 17.15 36.62 16.61
C VAL A 211 18.25 35.88 15.87
N ILE A 212 19.54 36.19 16.07
CA ILE A 212 20.61 35.43 15.41
C ILE A 212 20.67 34.01 15.97
N SER A 213 20.61 33.79 17.29
CA SER A 213 20.59 32.44 17.86
C SER A 213 19.29 31.70 17.53
N GLY A 214 18.14 32.35 17.57
CA GLY A 214 16.85 31.73 17.24
C GLY A 214 16.71 31.40 15.75
N VAL A 215 17.16 32.28 14.85
CA VAL A 215 17.14 32.05 13.40
C VAL A 215 18.25 31.10 13.00
N ILE A 216 19.48 31.22 13.51
CA ILE A 216 20.55 30.26 13.19
C ILE A 216 20.22 28.90 13.80
N SER A 217 19.81 28.80 15.06
CA SER A 217 19.43 27.50 15.65
C SER A 217 18.18 26.93 14.99
N GLY A 218 17.14 27.74 14.75
CA GLY A 218 15.91 27.29 14.11
C GLY A 218 16.10 26.88 12.65
N VAL A 219 16.87 27.64 11.87
CA VAL A 219 17.17 27.34 10.46
C VAL A 219 18.23 26.27 10.35
N VAL A 220 19.31 26.29 11.12
CA VAL A 220 20.34 25.24 11.06
C VAL A 220 19.78 23.93 11.61
N VAL A 221 19.15 23.89 12.77
CA VAL A 221 18.55 22.65 13.28
C VAL A 221 17.37 22.22 12.41
N GLY A 222 16.48 23.12 12.02
CA GLY A 222 15.33 22.80 11.19
C GLY A 222 15.68 22.33 9.77
N VAL A 223 16.64 23.00 9.11
CA VAL A 223 17.11 22.62 7.77
C VAL A 223 18.07 21.44 7.85
N VAL A 224 19.02 21.39 8.77
CA VAL A 224 19.92 20.24 8.89
C VAL A 224 19.13 19.01 9.28
N VAL A 225 18.31 19.03 10.34
CA VAL A 225 17.50 17.86 10.73
C VAL A 225 16.45 17.54 9.66
N GLY A 226 15.75 18.54 9.11
CA GLY A 226 14.73 18.32 8.09
C GLY A 226 15.28 17.76 6.77
N VAL A 227 16.40 18.30 6.28
CA VAL A 227 17.05 17.84 5.04
C VAL A 227 17.77 16.53 5.27
N THR A 228 18.51 16.36 6.37
CA THR A 228 19.19 15.07 6.65
C THR A 228 18.19 13.94 6.84
N PHE A 229 17.12 14.15 7.61
CA PHE A 229 16.06 13.16 7.79
C PHE A 229 15.31 12.89 6.49
N GLY A 230 14.95 13.95 5.74
CA GLY A 230 14.27 13.83 4.45
C GLY A 230 15.09 13.08 3.40
N VAL A 231 16.38 13.39 3.28
CA VAL A 231 17.32 12.70 2.38
C VAL A 231 17.55 11.26 2.84
N ALA A 232 17.77 11.03 4.13
CA ALA A 232 17.95 9.68 4.67
C ALA A 232 16.72 8.80 4.40
N LEU A 233 15.51 9.32 4.61
CA LEU A 233 14.27 8.61 4.33
C LEU A 233 14.07 8.38 2.83
N ALA A 234 14.39 9.37 1.99
CA ALA A 234 14.33 9.22 0.53
C ALA A 234 15.30 8.13 0.03
N VAL A 235 16.54 8.11 0.50
CA VAL A 235 17.54 7.08 0.17
C VAL A 235 17.09 5.71 0.68
N ALA A 236 16.58 5.63 1.92
CA ALA A 236 16.09 4.38 2.50
C ALA A 236 14.89 3.78 1.76
N ILE A 237 14.03 4.61 1.16
CA ILE A 237 12.88 4.17 0.35
C ILE A 237 13.32 3.83 -1.08
N THR A 238 14.14 4.67 -1.69
CA THR A 238 14.53 4.50 -3.11
C THR A 238 15.53 3.37 -3.30
N ARG A 239 16.36 3.08 -2.28
CA ARG A 239 17.38 2.03 -2.27
C ARG A 239 18.25 2.08 -3.54
N PRO A 240 18.86 3.24 -3.85
CA PRO A 240 19.63 3.42 -5.08
C PRO A 240 20.75 2.40 -5.19
N GLU A 241 21.31 1.93 -4.08
CA GLU A 241 22.30 0.85 -4.04
C GLU A 241 21.81 -0.44 -4.71
N ASN A 242 20.58 -0.87 -4.43
CA ASN A 242 20.01 -2.08 -5.02
C ASN A 242 19.71 -1.88 -6.51
N TRP A 243 19.27 -0.68 -6.88
CA TRP A 243 19.01 -0.34 -8.28
C TRP A 243 20.32 -0.30 -9.09
N LEU A 244 21.38 0.31 -8.55
CA LEU A 244 22.70 0.39 -9.17
C LEU A 244 23.32 -0.99 -9.40
N VAL A 245 23.23 -1.89 -8.42
CA VAL A 245 23.74 -3.27 -8.55
C VAL A 245 23.03 -4.04 -9.67
N ALA A 246 21.76 -3.74 -9.94
CA ALA A 246 21.00 -4.40 -11.00
C ALA A 246 21.21 -3.82 -12.41
N LEU A 247 21.78 -2.62 -12.55
CA LEU A 247 22.01 -1.98 -13.84
C LEU A 247 22.82 -2.85 -14.84
N PRO A 248 23.97 -3.44 -14.46
CA PRO A 248 24.79 -4.25 -15.37
C PRO A 248 24.06 -5.50 -15.85
N PHE A 249 23.12 -6.01 -15.05
CA PHE A 249 22.42 -7.27 -15.27
C PHE A 249 21.01 -7.10 -15.85
N SER A 250 20.56 -5.87 -16.07
CA SER A 250 19.21 -5.53 -16.58
C SER A 250 18.79 -6.32 -17.84
N ARG A 251 19.76 -6.64 -18.71
CA ARG A 251 19.51 -7.44 -19.93
C ARG A 251 19.13 -8.89 -19.64
N GLY A 252 19.74 -9.57 -18.65
CA GLY A 252 19.50 -10.98 -18.30
C GLY A 252 18.63 -11.22 -17.06
N LEU A 253 18.26 -10.15 -16.35
CA LEU A 253 17.66 -10.17 -15.01
C LEU A 253 16.39 -11.03 -14.88
N LEU A 254 15.57 -11.06 -15.93
CA LEU A 254 14.26 -11.72 -15.94
C LEU A 254 14.29 -13.10 -16.63
N GLN A 255 15.44 -13.53 -17.16
CA GLN A 255 15.55 -14.80 -17.87
C GLN A 255 16.19 -15.89 -16.99
N ASN A 256 17.28 -15.60 -16.26
CA ASN A 256 18.08 -16.66 -15.60
C ASN A 256 18.40 -16.45 -14.10
N HIS A 257 18.29 -15.24 -13.53
CA HIS A 257 18.76 -14.98 -12.16
C HIS A 257 17.84 -14.09 -11.32
N SER A 258 16.77 -14.69 -10.77
CA SER A 258 15.79 -14.02 -9.89
C SER A 258 16.38 -13.44 -8.59
N TRP A 259 17.64 -13.73 -8.25
CA TRP A 259 18.28 -13.29 -7.01
C TRP A 259 18.84 -11.86 -7.08
N MET A 260 19.21 -11.36 -8.27
CA MET A 260 19.71 -9.98 -8.45
C MET A 260 18.60 -8.97 -8.75
N LEU A 261 17.35 -9.42 -8.77
CA LEU A 261 16.21 -8.60 -9.14
C LEU A 261 15.90 -7.59 -8.03
N PRO A 262 15.84 -6.28 -8.30
CA PRO A 262 15.43 -5.30 -7.31
C PRO A 262 13.96 -5.48 -6.94
N ARG A 263 13.71 -6.04 -5.74
CA ARG A 263 12.35 -6.34 -5.26
C ARG A 263 11.76 -5.23 -4.39
N ILE A 264 12.63 -4.37 -3.86
CA ILE A 264 12.29 -3.33 -2.87
C ILE A 264 12.54 -1.90 -3.35
N THR A 265 13.02 -1.71 -4.58
CA THR A 265 13.21 -0.38 -5.14
C THR A 265 11.96 0.04 -5.90
N PRO A 266 11.36 1.21 -5.62
CA PRO A 266 10.31 1.79 -6.47
C PRO A 266 10.87 2.38 -7.77
N LEU A 267 12.20 2.54 -7.86
CA LEU A 267 12.88 3.02 -9.06
C LEU A 267 12.63 2.06 -10.23
N PRO A 268 12.18 2.56 -11.41
CA PRO A 268 11.93 1.73 -12.56
C PRO A 268 13.18 0.95 -12.99
N ILE A 269 13.05 -0.36 -13.13
CA ILE A 269 14.11 -1.18 -13.73
C ILE A 269 14.24 -0.80 -15.20
N VAL A 270 15.48 -0.51 -15.63
CA VAL A 270 15.79 -0.12 -17.00
C VAL A 270 15.28 -1.19 -17.97
N SER A 271 14.60 -0.76 -19.04
CA SER A 271 14.02 -1.62 -20.09
C SER A 271 12.88 -2.56 -19.67
N LEU A 272 12.45 -2.57 -18.41
CA LEU A 272 11.37 -3.43 -17.94
C LEU A 272 10.05 -3.14 -18.65
N SER A 273 9.69 -1.85 -18.78
CA SER A 273 8.45 -1.44 -19.43
C SER A 273 8.43 -1.83 -20.92
N SER A 274 9.53 -1.63 -21.64
CA SER A 274 9.65 -2.01 -23.06
C SER A 274 9.62 -3.54 -23.24
N ARG A 275 10.27 -4.29 -22.35
CA ARG A 275 10.27 -5.76 -22.39
C ARG A 275 8.88 -6.32 -22.11
N LEU A 276 8.20 -5.79 -21.10
CA LEU A 276 6.85 -6.20 -20.75
C LEU A 276 5.86 -5.84 -21.87
N GLN A 277 6.02 -4.67 -22.52
CA GLN A 277 5.24 -4.33 -23.72
C GLN A 277 5.43 -5.36 -24.84
N ASN A 278 6.67 -5.80 -25.09
CA ASN A 278 6.92 -6.83 -26.11
C ASN A 278 6.28 -8.16 -25.75
N TRP A 279 6.36 -8.60 -24.49
CA TRP A 279 5.69 -9.81 -24.03
C TRP A 279 4.18 -9.72 -24.18
N LEU A 280 3.55 -8.64 -23.71
CA LEU A 280 2.11 -8.42 -23.83
C LEU A 280 1.63 -8.32 -25.28
N ARG A 281 2.48 -7.84 -26.20
CA ARG A 281 2.17 -7.83 -27.64
C ARG A 281 2.27 -9.20 -28.29
N GLN A 282 3.20 -10.03 -27.83
CA GLN A 282 3.44 -11.37 -28.36
C GLN A 282 2.43 -12.40 -27.82
N ASP A 283 2.20 -12.37 -26.51
CA ASP A 283 1.25 -13.22 -25.79
C ASP A 283 0.67 -12.43 -24.62
N TRP A 284 -0.60 -12.06 -24.74
CA TRP A 284 -1.30 -11.24 -23.76
C TRP A 284 -1.43 -11.95 -22.41
N GLU A 285 -1.79 -13.24 -22.40
CA GLU A 285 -2.07 -13.98 -21.17
C GLU A 285 -0.79 -14.26 -20.39
N THR A 286 0.25 -14.76 -21.07
CA THR A 286 1.56 -14.97 -20.41
C THR A 286 2.19 -13.63 -20.01
N GLY A 287 2.00 -12.57 -20.80
CA GLY A 287 2.43 -11.22 -20.46
C GLY A 287 1.74 -10.67 -19.21
N LEU A 288 0.43 -10.87 -19.07
CA LEU A 288 -0.33 -10.49 -17.87
C LEU A 288 0.06 -11.32 -16.65
N TYR A 289 0.29 -12.63 -16.82
CA TYR A 289 0.82 -13.47 -15.74
C TYR A 289 2.16 -12.93 -15.23
N ASN A 290 3.07 -12.56 -16.14
CA ASN A 290 4.35 -11.95 -15.78
C ASN A 290 4.19 -10.57 -15.12
N ALA A 291 3.23 -9.76 -15.57
CA ALA A 291 2.89 -8.49 -14.94
C ALA A 291 2.44 -8.70 -13.49
N ASN A 292 1.53 -9.64 -13.24
CA ASN A 292 1.06 -9.99 -11.89
C ASN A 292 2.20 -10.52 -11.01
N GLN A 293 3.12 -11.33 -11.55
CA GLN A 293 4.32 -11.78 -10.82
C GLN A 293 5.24 -10.61 -10.42
N LEU A 294 5.43 -9.65 -11.31
CA LEU A 294 6.20 -8.44 -11.01
C LEU A 294 5.51 -7.60 -9.94
N LEU A 295 4.19 -7.41 -10.01
CA LEU A 295 3.42 -6.69 -8.99
C LEU A 295 3.46 -7.40 -7.62
N ALA A 296 3.41 -8.73 -7.63
CA ALA A 296 3.40 -9.53 -6.40
C ALA A 296 4.73 -9.52 -5.66
N TYR A 297 5.84 -9.54 -6.39
CA TYR A 297 7.16 -9.80 -5.82
C TYR A 297 8.17 -8.67 -6.01
N THR A 298 7.77 -7.54 -6.58
CA THR A 298 8.60 -6.34 -6.74
C THR A 298 7.79 -5.07 -6.47
N LEU A 299 8.48 -3.94 -6.26
CA LEU A 299 7.82 -2.62 -6.17
C LEU A 299 7.71 -1.89 -7.52
N GLN A 300 7.71 -2.64 -8.63
CA GLN A 300 7.71 -2.10 -10.00
C GLN A 300 6.31 -1.77 -10.54
N PHE A 301 5.45 -1.20 -9.69
CA PHE A 301 4.06 -0.87 -10.04
C PHE A 301 3.97 0.08 -11.25
N ILE A 302 4.77 1.15 -11.22
CA ILE A 302 4.76 2.22 -12.23
C ILE A 302 5.07 1.68 -13.64
N PRO A 303 6.22 1.02 -13.88
CA PRO A 303 6.55 0.55 -15.22
C PRO A 303 5.64 -0.58 -15.71
N VAL A 304 5.04 -1.38 -14.80
CA VAL A 304 4.06 -2.41 -15.16
C VAL A 304 2.76 -1.80 -15.68
N VAL A 305 2.18 -0.86 -14.94
CA VAL A 305 0.98 -0.11 -15.36
C VAL A 305 1.23 0.64 -16.67
N GLU A 306 2.38 1.32 -16.77
CA GLU A 306 2.72 2.05 -17.99
C GLU A 306 2.82 1.13 -19.22
N ALA A 307 3.43 -0.05 -19.07
CA ALA A 307 3.53 -1.03 -20.13
C ALA A 307 2.15 -1.50 -20.60
N VAL A 308 1.27 -1.90 -19.68
CA VAL A 308 -0.09 -2.34 -20.00
C VAL A 308 -0.88 -1.24 -20.68
N ASN A 309 -0.85 -0.01 -20.15
CA ASN A 309 -1.58 1.12 -20.72
C ASN A 309 -1.11 1.46 -22.13
N ARG A 310 0.20 1.38 -22.40
CA ARG A 310 0.74 1.58 -23.75
C ARG A 310 0.28 0.49 -24.71
N VAL A 311 0.25 -0.78 -24.29
CA VAL A 311 -0.23 -1.88 -25.15
C VAL A 311 -1.72 -1.75 -25.42
N LEU A 312 -2.53 -1.48 -24.40
CA LEU A 312 -3.98 -1.25 -24.53
C LEU A 312 -4.28 -0.07 -25.45
N ALA A 313 -3.52 1.03 -25.38
CA ALA A 313 -3.68 2.17 -26.28
C ALA A 313 -3.39 1.84 -27.75
N THR A 314 -2.54 0.85 -28.02
CA THR A 314 -2.23 0.37 -29.38
C THR A 314 -3.05 -0.84 -29.81
N THR A 315 -3.96 -1.33 -28.95
CA THR A 315 -4.75 -2.53 -29.24
C THR A 315 -5.91 -2.19 -30.18
N PRO A 316 -6.16 -3.01 -31.22
CA PRO A 316 -7.33 -2.83 -32.09
C PRO A 316 -8.64 -2.88 -31.29
N PRO A 317 -9.65 -2.03 -31.60
CA PRO A 317 -10.89 -1.93 -30.82
C PRO A 317 -11.60 -3.26 -30.57
N GLU A 318 -11.57 -4.19 -31.52
CA GLU A 318 -12.17 -5.53 -31.44
C GLU A 318 -11.58 -6.39 -30.31
N GLN A 319 -10.30 -6.21 -29.98
CA GLN A 319 -9.62 -6.99 -28.95
C GLN A 319 -9.58 -6.29 -27.58
N VAL A 320 -9.99 -5.02 -27.52
CA VAL A 320 -9.86 -4.20 -26.30
C VAL A 320 -10.64 -4.81 -25.14
N ILE A 321 -11.90 -5.15 -25.36
CA ILE A 321 -12.76 -5.69 -24.29
C ILE A 321 -12.21 -7.02 -23.79
N PHE A 322 -11.92 -7.96 -24.69
CA PHE A 322 -11.30 -9.24 -24.33
C PHE A 322 -10.04 -9.07 -23.47
N ARG A 323 -9.12 -8.19 -23.88
CA ARG A 323 -7.87 -7.95 -23.14
C ARG A 323 -8.09 -7.36 -21.77
N VAL A 324 -9.04 -6.43 -21.64
CA VAL A 324 -9.41 -5.82 -20.36
C VAL A 324 -10.13 -6.83 -19.46
N VAL A 325 -10.96 -7.71 -20.01
CA VAL A 325 -11.58 -8.80 -19.24
C VAL A 325 -10.52 -9.72 -18.67
N LYS A 326 -9.53 -10.12 -19.47
CA LYS A 326 -8.38 -10.92 -18.99
C LYS A 326 -7.55 -10.19 -17.93
N LEU A 327 -7.44 -8.86 -18.01
CA LEU A 327 -6.82 -8.04 -16.96
C LEU A 327 -7.62 -8.05 -15.65
N ALA A 328 -8.96 -8.05 -15.74
CA ALA A 328 -9.88 -8.02 -14.60
C ALA A 328 -10.28 -9.41 -14.07
N GLU A 329 -9.83 -10.51 -14.69
CA GLU A 329 -10.17 -11.87 -14.28
C GLU A 329 -9.49 -12.27 -12.97
N ALA A 330 -8.20 -11.95 -12.82
CA ALA A 330 -7.42 -12.20 -11.61
C ALA A 330 -6.25 -11.19 -11.46
N PRO A 331 -6.54 -9.89 -11.26
CA PRO A 331 -5.49 -8.91 -10.99
C PRO A 331 -4.84 -9.18 -9.62
N TYR A 332 -3.52 -8.97 -9.51
CA TYR A 332 -2.84 -9.04 -8.21
C TYR A 332 -3.40 -8.00 -7.20
N ASP A 333 -3.72 -6.82 -7.70
CA ASP A 333 -4.31 -5.70 -6.95
C ASP A 333 -5.28 -4.99 -7.89
N TRP A 334 -6.51 -4.75 -7.46
CA TRP A 334 -7.51 -4.05 -8.26
C TRP A 334 -7.11 -2.61 -8.61
N ASN A 335 -6.19 -1.99 -7.86
CA ASN A 335 -5.56 -0.73 -8.27
C ASN A 335 -4.90 -0.86 -9.65
N PHE A 336 -4.40 -2.03 -10.02
CA PHE A 336 -3.85 -2.28 -11.36
C PHE A 336 -4.87 -2.02 -12.47
N VAL A 337 -6.11 -2.53 -12.29
CA VAL A 337 -7.24 -2.31 -13.21
C VAL A 337 -7.68 -0.84 -13.15
N ARG A 338 -7.76 -0.25 -11.96
CA ARG A 338 -8.08 1.17 -11.77
C ARG A 338 -7.14 2.09 -12.53
N PHE A 339 -5.83 1.84 -12.45
CA PHE A 339 -4.82 2.67 -13.12
C PHE A 339 -4.70 2.39 -14.62
N ALA A 340 -5.42 1.40 -15.14
CA ALA A 340 -5.66 1.27 -16.56
C ALA A 340 -6.65 2.32 -17.09
N SER A 341 -7.57 2.82 -16.25
CA SER A 341 -8.51 3.91 -16.58
C SER A 341 -8.11 5.28 -16.01
N ALA A 342 -7.51 5.30 -14.82
CA ALA A 342 -7.11 6.50 -14.10
C ALA A 342 -5.66 6.92 -14.40
N SER A 343 -5.38 8.23 -14.29
CA SER A 343 -4.02 8.73 -14.51
C SER A 343 -3.11 8.45 -13.31
N LEU A 344 -2.24 7.46 -13.45
CA LEU A 344 -1.21 7.12 -12.46
C LEU A 344 -0.35 8.34 -12.07
N ASN A 345 0.13 9.10 -13.06
CA ASN A 345 0.98 10.27 -12.82
C ASN A 345 0.25 11.37 -12.03
N ALA A 346 -1.04 11.62 -12.31
CA ALA A 346 -1.81 12.62 -11.59
C ALA A 346 -2.02 12.22 -10.12
N GLN A 347 -2.26 10.94 -9.85
CA GLN A 347 -2.48 10.43 -8.49
C GLN A 347 -1.18 10.30 -7.68
N LEU A 348 -0.06 9.91 -8.31
CA LEU A 348 1.25 9.92 -7.66
C LEU A 348 1.69 11.34 -7.31
N LYS A 349 1.48 12.31 -8.22
CA LYS A 349 1.73 13.74 -7.94
C LYS A 349 0.88 14.23 -6.78
N SER A 350 -0.41 13.87 -6.72
CA SER A 350 -1.27 14.29 -5.61
C SER A 350 -0.84 13.68 -4.27
N ARG A 351 -0.44 12.40 -4.25
CA ARG A 351 0.08 11.72 -3.05
C ARG A 351 1.43 12.30 -2.61
N PHE A 352 2.33 12.57 -3.55
CA PHE A 352 3.59 13.26 -3.27
C PHE A 352 3.36 14.67 -2.69
N LEU A 353 2.45 15.46 -3.27
CA LEU A 353 2.06 16.77 -2.75
C LEU A 353 1.46 16.70 -1.33
N LYS A 354 0.79 15.60 -0.97
CA LYS A 354 0.32 15.37 0.41
C LYS A 354 1.50 15.19 1.38
N SER A 355 2.46 14.34 1.02
CA SER A 355 3.64 14.03 1.84
C SER A 355 4.70 15.14 1.88
N PHE A 356 4.66 16.11 0.96
CA PHE A 356 5.58 17.25 0.98
C PHE A 356 5.22 18.20 2.12
N LEU A 357 5.95 18.12 3.24
CA LEU A 357 5.73 18.86 4.48
C LEU A 357 5.89 20.39 4.34
N LEU A 358 6.56 20.88 3.29
CA LEU A 358 6.92 22.30 3.10
C LEU A 358 5.91 23.12 2.27
N LEU A 359 4.82 22.52 1.79
CA LEU A 359 3.86 23.20 0.90
C LEU A 359 2.68 23.80 1.69
N PRO A 360 2.38 25.11 1.57
CA PRO A 360 1.28 25.74 2.29
C PRO A 360 -0.09 25.08 2.00
N PRO A 361 -0.98 24.90 3.01
CA PRO A 361 -2.20 24.11 2.89
C PRO A 361 -3.18 24.61 1.81
N HIS A 362 -3.19 25.91 1.52
CA HIS A 362 -4.03 26.51 0.47
C HIS A 362 -3.51 26.21 -0.95
N TRP A 363 -2.20 26.07 -1.15
CA TRP A 363 -1.62 25.60 -2.42
C TRP A 363 -1.87 24.11 -2.64
N LYS A 364 -1.80 23.29 -1.57
CA LYS A 364 -2.14 21.86 -1.64
C LYS A 364 -3.58 21.67 -2.15
N LYS A 365 -4.55 22.42 -1.61
CA LYS A 365 -5.95 22.36 -2.07
C LYS A 365 -6.12 22.79 -3.53
N ARG A 366 -5.47 23.88 -3.96
CA ARG A 366 -5.57 24.41 -5.33
C ARG A 366 -4.94 23.48 -6.39
N LEU A 367 -3.84 22.81 -6.06
CA LEU A 367 -3.21 21.81 -6.92
C LEU A 367 -3.98 20.49 -6.93
N GLN A 368 -4.58 20.10 -5.80
CA GLN A 368 -5.43 18.91 -5.71
C GLN A 368 -6.66 19.00 -6.61
N ALA A 369 -7.36 20.15 -6.60
CA ALA A 369 -8.53 20.37 -7.46
C ALA A 369 -8.20 20.24 -8.97
N ARG A 370 -6.93 20.45 -9.36
CA ARG A 370 -6.46 20.27 -10.74
C ARG A 370 -5.99 18.85 -11.07
N LEU A 371 -5.70 18.02 -10.06
CA LEU A 371 -5.04 16.72 -10.22
C LEU A 371 -5.94 15.51 -9.90
N VAL A 372 -6.98 15.68 -9.08
CA VAL A 372 -7.98 14.63 -8.84
C VAL A 372 -8.97 14.64 -10.00
N LYS A 373 -8.61 13.97 -11.10
CA LYS A 373 -9.58 13.54 -12.09
C LYS A 373 -9.97 12.11 -11.78
N ASN A 374 -11.28 11.88 -11.74
CA ASN A 374 -11.93 10.56 -11.74
C ASN A 374 -11.38 9.67 -12.88
N THR A 375 -11.75 8.39 -12.84
CA THR A 375 -11.54 7.45 -13.95
C THR A 375 -11.87 8.14 -15.29
N ARG A 376 -11.01 7.95 -16.29
CA ARG A 376 -11.20 8.60 -17.59
C ARG A 376 -11.92 7.63 -18.50
N LEU A 377 -12.98 8.08 -19.14
CA LEU A 377 -13.75 7.29 -20.12
C LEU A 377 -13.42 7.72 -21.56
N ASP A 378 -12.29 8.38 -21.78
CA ASP A 378 -11.94 9.05 -23.04
C ASP A 378 -11.48 8.08 -24.14
N THR A 379 -11.05 6.87 -23.76
CA THR A 379 -10.73 5.81 -24.72
C THR A 379 -11.48 4.53 -24.39
N PRO A 380 -11.80 3.68 -25.38
CA PRO A 380 -12.53 2.44 -25.12
C PRO A 380 -11.84 1.52 -24.09
N ALA A 381 -10.51 1.43 -24.13
CA ALA A 381 -9.76 0.61 -23.17
C ALA A 381 -9.86 1.14 -21.74
N ARG A 382 -9.85 2.47 -21.56
CA ARG A 382 -10.00 3.09 -20.25
C ARG A 382 -11.43 2.99 -19.74
N ALA A 383 -12.42 3.14 -20.63
CA ALA A 383 -13.82 2.97 -20.30
C ALA A 383 -14.12 1.52 -19.87
N ALA A 384 -13.67 0.52 -20.63
CA ALA A 384 -13.80 -0.88 -20.24
C ALA A 384 -13.13 -1.16 -18.89
N ALA A 385 -11.91 -0.67 -18.65
CA ALA A 385 -11.21 -0.89 -17.38
C ALA A 385 -11.89 -0.17 -16.20
N ALA A 386 -12.46 1.01 -16.43
CA ALA A 386 -13.28 1.70 -15.44
C ALA A 386 -14.54 0.90 -15.10
N GLY A 387 -15.23 0.34 -16.10
CA GLY A 387 -16.41 -0.49 -15.92
C GLY A 387 -16.15 -1.66 -14.97
N PHE A 388 -15.11 -2.46 -15.22
CA PHE A 388 -14.76 -3.58 -14.34
C PHE A 388 -14.32 -3.15 -12.94
N TRP A 389 -13.60 -2.03 -12.82
CA TRP A 389 -13.25 -1.48 -11.51
C TRP A 389 -14.49 -1.05 -10.73
N TYR A 390 -15.48 -0.44 -11.39
CA TYR A 390 -16.73 -0.05 -10.74
C TYR A 390 -17.59 -1.24 -10.33
N LEU A 391 -17.64 -2.31 -11.12
CA LEU A 391 -18.29 -3.56 -10.71
C LEU A 391 -17.66 -4.12 -9.43
N HIS A 392 -16.33 -4.12 -9.35
CA HIS A 392 -15.61 -4.57 -8.15
C HIS A 392 -15.90 -3.70 -6.92
N GLU A 393 -16.01 -2.38 -7.10
CA GLU A 393 -16.35 -1.43 -6.03
C GLU A 393 -17.86 -1.40 -5.71
N LYS A 394 -18.67 -2.30 -6.28
CA LYS A 394 -20.13 -2.38 -6.09
C LYS A 394 -20.88 -1.13 -6.52
N GLU A 395 -20.42 -0.49 -7.61
CA GLU A 395 -21.06 0.69 -8.21
C GLU A 395 -21.57 0.37 -9.63
N PRO A 396 -22.59 -0.50 -9.79
CA PRO A 396 -23.02 -0.98 -11.11
C PRO A 396 -23.55 0.14 -12.02
N ALA A 397 -24.18 1.18 -11.47
CA ALA A 397 -24.65 2.33 -12.24
C ALA A 397 -23.48 3.08 -12.94
N LYS A 398 -22.35 3.28 -12.26
CA LYS A 398 -21.15 3.89 -12.88
C LYS A 398 -20.47 2.94 -13.85
N ALA A 399 -20.54 1.63 -13.59
CA ALA A 399 -20.07 0.63 -14.53
C ALA A 399 -20.89 0.67 -15.84
N LEU A 400 -22.21 0.81 -15.74
CA LEU A 400 -23.11 0.97 -16.88
C LEU A 400 -22.73 2.20 -17.72
N GLU A 401 -22.54 3.36 -17.10
CA GLU A 401 -22.04 4.57 -17.79
C GLU A 401 -20.73 4.30 -18.54
N ALA A 402 -19.78 3.61 -17.91
CA ALA A 402 -18.50 3.28 -18.53
C ALA A 402 -18.66 2.28 -19.71
N PHE A 403 -19.54 1.28 -19.59
CA PHE A 403 -19.78 0.30 -20.64
C PHE A 403 -20.57 0.87 -21.82
N THR A 404 -21.35 1.94 -21.63
CA THR A 404 -22.03 2.63 -22.74
C THR A 404 -21.06 3.09 -23.84
N VAL A 405 -19.85 3.53 -23.45
CA VAL A 405 -18.81 4.02 -24.36
C VAL A 405 -18.25 2.90 -25.24
N VAL A 406 -18.26 1.66 -24.75
CA VAL A 406 -17.70 0.50 -25.47
C VAL A 406 -18.78 -0.38 -26.09
N ARG A 407 -20.05 0.00 -25.97
CA ARG A 407 -21.21 -0.78 -26.46
C ARG A 407 -21.08 -1.20 -27.92
N SER A 408 -20.58 -0.31 -28.78
CA SER A 408 -20.42 -0.55 -30.22
C SER A 408 -19.26 -1.50 -30.57
N LEU A 409 -18.46 -1.96 -29.60
CA LEU A 409 -17.33 -2.85 -29.83
C LEU A 409 -17.72 -4.32 -29.69
N LEU A 410 -16.84 -5.21 -30.15
CA LEU A 410 -17.00 -6.66 -29.97
C LEU A 410 -17.07 -7.00 -28.47
N TYR A 411 -18.13 -7.71 -28.05
CA TYR A 411 -18.50 -7.97 -26.64
C TYR A 411 -18.94 -6.75 -25.83
N GLY A 412 -19.09 -5.57 -26.46
CA GLY A 412 -19.54 -4.34 -25.82
C GLY A 412 -20.98 -4.40 -25.36
N GLU A 413 -21.86 -4.91 -26.22
CA GLU A 413 -23.28 -5.13 -25.89
C GLU A 413 -23.43 -6.09 -24.71
N GLU A 414 -22.67 -7.19 -24.70
CA GLU A 414 -22.67 -8.16 -23.59
C GLU A 414 -22.34 -7.47 -22.25
N MET A 415 -21.27 -6.68 -22.21
CA MET A 415 -20.86 -6.00 -20.98
C MET A 415 -21.83 -4.89 -20.56
N PHE A 416 -22.43 -4.20 -21.53
CA PHE A 416 -23.46 -3.19 -21.27
C PHE A 416 -24.74 -3.84 -20.68
N THR A 417 -25.25 -4.91 -21.30
CA THR A 417 -26.44 -5.63 -20.81
C THR A 417 -26.18 -6.24 -19.44
N LEU A 418 -24.99 -6.79 -19.21
CA LEU A 418 -24.59 -7.31 -17.91
C LEU A 418 -24.64 -6.21 -16.83
N ALA A 419 -24.02 -5.05 -17.08
CA ALA A 419 -24.04 -3.95 -16.13
C ALA A 419 -25.44 -3.38 -15.91
N GLN A 420 -26.27 -3.36 -16.96
CA GLN A 420 -27.67 -2.93 -16.87
C GLN A 420 -28.47 -3.85 -15.95
N ILE A 421 -28.37 -5.18 -16.16
CA ILE A 421 -29.06 -6.17 -15.33
C ILE A 421 -28.58 -6.08 -13.88
N LEU A 422 -27.27 -5.98 -13.65
CA LEU A 422 -26.72 -5.86 -12.29
C LEU A 422 -27.16 -4.56 -11.61
N THR A 423 -27.28 -3.45 -12.33
CA THR A 423 -27.80 -2.19 -11.78
C THR A 423 -29.27 -2.38 -11.37
N THR A 424 -30.08 -2.98 -12.23
CA THR A 424 -31.48 -3.29 -11.94
C THR A 424 -31.62 -4.21 -10.72
N PHE A 425 -30.76 -5.22 -10.59
CA PHE A 425 -30.78 -6.15 -9.45
C PHE A 425 -30.33 -5.52 -8.14
N ASP A 426 -29.32 -4.63 -8.19
CA ASP A 426 -28.80 -3.93 -7.02
C ASP A 426 -29.81 -2.92 -6.44
N GLU A 427 -30.61 -2.28 -7.29
CA GLU A 427 -31.70 -1.38 -6.88
C GLU A 427 -32.88 -2.13 -6.22
N MET A 428 -33.01 -3.44 -6.42
CA MET A 428 -34.09 -4.27 -5.90
C MET A 428 -33.81 -4.72 -4.46
N GLN A 429 -34.11 -3.85 -3.50
CA GLN A 429 -34.10 -4.21 -2.07
C GLN A 429 -35.44 -4.76 -1.57
N GLU A 430 -36.54 -4.54 -2.31
CA GLU A 430 -37.91 -4.92 -1.90
C GLU A 430 -38.59 -5.83 -2.94
N LEU A 431 -39.34 -6.83 -2.45
CA LEU A 431 -39.95 -7.89 -3.25
C LEU A 431 -41.01 -7.40 -4.27
N ALA A 432 -41.74 -6.33 -3.92
CA ALA A 432 -42.75 -5.74 -4.80
C ALA A 432 -42.15 -5.22 -6.12
N THR A 433 -40.92 -4.71 -6.05
CA THR A 433 -40.18 -4.20 -7.22
C THR A 433 -39.63 -5.34 -8.07
N ILE A 434 -39.31 -6.49 -7.45
CA ILE A 434 -38.81 -7.71 -8.12
C ILE A 434 -39.88 -8.29 -9.06
N ALA A 435 -41.16 -8.30 -8.64
CA ALA A 435 -42.23 -8.98 -9.38
C ALA A 435 -42.72 -8.24 -10.64
N THR A 436 -42.37 -6.97 -10.82
CA THR A 436 -42.91 -6.11 -11.89
C THR A 436 -42.05 -5.97 -13.14
N ILE A 437 -40.82 -6.48 -13.13
CA ILE A 437 -39.84 -6.20 -14.20
C ILE A 437 -39.81 -7.28 -15.29
N GLN A 438 -39.66 -6.82 -16.54
CA GLN A 438 -39.27 -7.64 -17.69
C GLN A 438 -37.76 -7.50 -17.90
N LEU A 439 -37.04 -8.62 -17.87
CA LEU A 439 -35.60 -8.64 -18.11
C LEU A 439 -35.29 -8.40 -19.59
N PRO A 440 -34.21 -7.67 -19.92
CA PRO A 440 -33.74 -7.55 -21.30
C PRO A 440 -33.34 -8.93 -21.85
N ALA A 441 -33.42 -9.10 -23.18
CA ALA A 441 -33.05 -10.35 -23.83
C ALA A 441 -31.58 -10.71 -23.58
N PHE A 442 -31.33 -11.96 -23.20
CA PHE A 442 -29.98 -12.47 -22.99
C PHE A 442 -29.19 -12.49 -24.31
N PRO A 443 -27.90 -12.10 -24.29
CA PRO A 443 -27.07 -12.12 -25.48
C PRO A 443 -26.84 -13.53 -26.01
N GLN A 444 -26.67 -13.65 -27.33
CA GLN A 444 -26.41 -14.93 -28.00
C GLN A 444 -24.94 -15.36 -27.86
N GLU A 445 -24.68 -16.66 -27.80
CA GLU A 445 -23.33 -17.24 -27.71
C GLU A 445 -22.47 -16.91 -28.95
N PRO A 446 -21.13 -16.77 -28.82
CA PRO A 446 -20.31 -17.08 -27.64
C PRO A 446 -20.18 -15.92 -26.64
N LEU A 447 -20.38 -16.23 -25.36
CA LEU A 447 -20.27 -15.29 -24.24
C LEU A 447 -18.84 -15.16 -23.74
N LEU A 448 -18.42 -13.93 -23.43
CA LEU A 448 -17.11 -13.67 -22.85
C LEU A 448 -17.04 -14.07 -21.37
N ARG A 449 -18.17 -14.01 -20.65
CA ARG A 449 -18.26 -14.35 -19.21
C ARG A 449 -19.34 -15.39 -18.90
N PRO A 450 -19.18 -16.65 -19.33
CA PRO A 450 -20.23 -17.67 -19.22
C PRO A 450 -20.63 -17.98 -17.76
N THR A 451 -19.69 -17.89 -16.81
CA THR A 451 -19.98 -18.13 -15.38
C THR A 451 -20.83 -17.01 -14.78
N THR A 452 -20.55 -15.75 -15.10
CA THR A 452 -21.39 -14.62 -14.69
C THR A 452 -22.79 -14.75 -15.26
N TRP A 453 -22.92 -15.07 -16.55
CA TRP A 453 -24.22 -15.26 -17.17
C TRP A 453 -25.01 -16.41 -16.57
N LYS A 454 -24.36 -17.51 -16.19
CA LYS A 454 -25.02 -18.59 -15.45
C LYS A 454 -25.61 -18.10 -14.12
N ALA A 455 -24.86 -17.29 -13.36
CA ALA A 455 -25.34 -16.71 -12.11
C ALA A 455 -26.51 -15.74 -12.34
N ILE A 456 -26.41 -14.87 -13.35
CA ILE A 456 -27.49 -13.95 -13.74
C ILE A 456 -28.74 -14.72 -14.16
N THR A 457 -28.61 -15.82 -14.90
CA THR A 457 -29.76 -16.67 -15.28
C THR A 457 -30.41 -17.30 -14.05
N SER A 458 -29.64 -17.79 -13.08
CA SER A 458 -30.20 -18.29 -11.81
C SER A 458 -30.92 -17.19 -11.03
N LEU A 459 -30.37 -15.97 -10.98
CA LEU A 459 -31.08 -14.80 -10.38
C LEU A 459 -32.36 -14.45 -11.17
N GLY A 460 -32.34 -14.56 -12.50
CA GLY A 460 -33.53 -14.40 -13.32
C GLY A 460 -34.64 -15.40 -12.99
N LYS A 461 -34.29 -16.67 -12.76
CA LYS A 461 -35.26 -17.69 -12.30
C LYS A 461 -35.84 -17.37 -10.92
N VAL A 462 -35.03 -16.82 -10.01
CA VAL A 462 -35.51 -16.35 -8.71
C VAL A 462 -36.60 -15.29 -8.90
N ILE A 463 -36.41 -14.35 -9.83
CA ILE A 463 -37.42 -13.34 -10.16
C ILE A 463 -38.71 -13.99 -10.69
N GLU A 464 -38.61 -14.95 -11.61
CA GLU A 464 -39.77 -15.70 -12.11
C GLU A 464 -40.53 -16.41 -10.98
N ASP A 465 -39.81 -17.00 -10.03
CA ASP A 465 -40.39 -17.67 -8.86
C ASP A 465 -41.07 -16.68 -7.92
N VAL A 466 -40.46 -15.51 -7.68
CA VAL A 466 -41.08 -14.43 -6.92
C VAL A 466 -42.37 -13.94 -7.58
N GLN A 467 -42.38 -13.80 -8.91
CA GLN A 467 -43.60 -13.44 -9.65
C GLN A 467 -44.71 -14.48 -9.48
N VAL A 468 -44.36 -15.76 -9.41
CA VAL A 468 -45.31 -16.84 -9.10
C VAL A 468 -45.83 -16.74 -7.67
N VAL A 469 -44.98 -16.41 -6.69
CA VAL A 469 -45.38 -16.21 -5.28
C VAL A 469 -46.40 -15.07 -5.14
N GLU A 470 -46.19 -13.95 -5.84
CA GLU A 470 -47.09 -12.78 -5.82
C GLU A 470 -48.41 -13.04 -6.55
N ARG A 471 -48.37 -13.72 -7.71
CA ARG A 471 -49.56 -13.91 -8.55
C ARG A 471 -50.41 -15.12 -8.15
N SER A 472 -49.86 -16.09 -7.41
CA SER A 472 -50.56 -17.32 -7.07
C SER A 472 -51.44 -17.17 -5.83
N VAL A 473 -52.69 -17.63 -5.93
CA VAL A 473 -53.63 -17.68 -4.80
C VAL A 473 -53.41 -18.92 -3.92
N SER A 474 -52.75 -19.96 -4.43
CA SER A 474 -52.53 -21.22 -3.70
C SER A 474 -51.29 -21.16 -2.79
N ASN A 475 -51.48 -21.38 -1.49
CA ASN A 475 -50.38 -21.44 -0.51
C ASN A 475 -49.33 -22.51 -0.85
N THR A 476 -49.72 -23.63 -1.44
CA THR A 476 -48.77 -24.68 -1.86
C THR A 476 -47.92 -24.27 -3.06
N ALA A 477 -48.49 -23.53 -4.01
CA ALA A 477 -47.75 -23.00 -5.15
C ALA A 477 -46.77 -21.91 -4.70
N ARG A 478 -47.21 -21.04 -3.77
CA ARG A 478 -46.36 -20.00 -3.17
C ARG A 478 -45.19 -20.61 -2.40
N SER A 479 -45.43 -21.58 -1.52
CA SER A 479 -44.35 -22.21 -0.74
C SER A 479 -43.37 -23.01 -1.61
N PHE A 480 -43.84 -23.67 -2.67
CA PHE A 480 -42.98 -24.39 -3.60
C PHE A 480 -42.07 -23.44 -4.40
N ALA A 481 -42.64 -22.38 -4.98
CA ALA A 481 -41.87 -21.36 -5.70
C ALA A 481 -40.84 -20.67 -4.79
N LEU A 482 -41.22 -20.36 -3.54
CA LEU A 482 -40.33 -19.77 -2.55
C LEU A 482 -39.14 -20.67 -2.20
N ASN A 483 -39.39 -21.97 -2.01
CA ASN A 483 -38.32 -22.95 -1.75
C ASN A 483 -37.37 -23.10 -2.95
N ARG A 484 -37.89 -23.05 -4.19
CA ARG A 484 -37.06 -23.08 -5.40
C ARG A 484 -36.18 -21.84 -5.52
N ALA A 485 -36.75 -20.66 -5.29
CA ALA A 485 -36.03 -19.40 -5.25
C ALA A 485 -34.89 -19.40 -4.20
N LEU A 486 -35.20 -19.80 -2.97
CA LEU A 486 -34.20 -19.91 -1.89
C LEU A 486 -33.12 -20.95 -2.21
N GLY A 487 -33.48 -22.04 -2.88
CA GLY A 487 -32.55 -23.06 -3.35
C GLY A 487 -31.53 -22.52 -4.36
N GLU A 488 -32.00 -21.82 -5.40
CA GLU A 488 -31.14 -21.20 -6.42
C GLU A 488 -30.19 -20.14 -5.81
N LEU A 489 -30.70 -19.30 -4.90
CA LEU A 489 -29.85 -18.33 -4.17
C LEU A 489 -28.78 -19.04 -3.33
N LYS A 490 -29.16 -20.10 -2.61
CA LYS A 490 -28.22 -20.89 -1.81
C LYS A 490 -27.16 -21.55 -2.69
N ASP A 491 -27.52 -22.02 -3.88
CA ASP A 491 -26.57 -22.61 -4.82
C ASP A 491 -25.55 -21.57 -5.34
N ILE A 492 -25.97 -20.34 -5.61
CA ILE A 492 -25.05 -19.23 -5.93
C ILE A 492 -24.10 -18.97 -4.75
N LEU A 493 -24.65 -18.87 -3.54
CA LEU A 493 -23.90 -18.61 -2.31
C LEU A 493 -23.01 -19.79 -1.86
N ASN A 494 -23.25 -21.01 -2.34
CA ASN A 494 -22.32 -22.12 -2.10
C ASN A 494 -21.19 -22.13 -3.15
N ASN A 495 -21.43 -21.60 -4.35
CA ASN A 495 -20.50 -21.58 -5.46
C ASN A 495 -19.80 -20.22 -5.67
N ARG A 496 -19.70 -19.42 -4.61
CA ARG A 496 -19.10 -18.05 -4.61
C ARG A 496 -17.70 -18.00 -5.24
N ASP A 497 -16.90 -19.05 -5.07
CA ASP A 497 -15.52 -19.09 -5.57
C ASP A 497 -15.40 -19.30 -7.07
N THR A 498 -16.49 -19.71 -7.73
CA THR A 498 -16.54 -19.88 -9.19
C THR A 498 -16.93 -18.60 -9.92
N LEU A 499 -17.41 -17.58 -9.19
CA LEU A 499 -17.80 -16.29 -9.76
C LEU A 499 -16.55 -15.48 -10.13
N PRO A 500 -16.55 -14.78 -11.28
CA PRO A 500 -15.43 -13.91 -11.64
C PRO A 500 -15.25 -12.78 -10.62
N GLN A 501 -14.01 -12.44 -10.31
CA GLN A 501 -13.71 -11.53 -9.19
C GLN A 501 -14.30 -10.12 -9.33
N ALA A 502 -14.55 -9.65 -10.56
CA ALA A 502 -15.09 -8.31 -10.78
C ALA A 502 -16.52 -8.16 -10.27
N GLU A 503 -17.38 -9.15 -10.51
CA GLU A 503 -18.79 -9.12 -10.12
C GLU A 503 -19.09 -9.96 -8.88
N LYS A 504 -18.14 -10.78 -8.43
CA LYS A 504 -18.32 -11.74 -7.32
C LYS A 504 -18.99 -11.09 -6.11
N ASP A 505 -18.41 -10.02 -5.59
CA ASP A 505 -18.89 -9.42 -4.34
C ASP A 505 -20.26 -8.75 -4.53
N LEU A 506 -20.52 -8.14 -5.70
CA LEU A 506 -21.82 -7.55 -6.03
C LEU A 506 -22.92 -8.62 -6.16
N ILE A 507 -22.65 -9.72 -6.87
CA ILE A 507 -23.60 -10.83 -7.04
C ILE A 507 -23.91 -11.50 -5.70
N ILE A 508 -22.90 -11.63 -4.84
CA ILE A 508 -23.07 -12.18 -3.48
C ILE A 508 -23.97 -11.26 -2.66
N ASP A 509 -23.69 -9.96 -2.63
CA ASP A 509 -24.50 -8.99 -1.88
C ASP A 509 -25.97 -9.00 -2.35
N ILE A 510 -26.22 -9.02 -3.66
CA ILE A 510 -27.56 -9.13 -4.24
C ILE A 510 -28.23 -10.43 -3.78
N ALA A 511 -27.54 -11.57 -3.89
CA ALA A 511 -28.08 -12.86 -3.52
C ALA A 511 -28.37 -12.99 -2.02
N GLU A 512 -27.53 -12.42 -1.16
CA GLU A 512 -27.75 -12.36 0.30
C GLU A 512 -28.95 -11.46 0.62
N THR A 513 -29.04 -10.27 0.02
CA THR A 513 -30.15 -9.34 0.22
C THR A 513 -31.49 -9.97 -0.19
N TRP A 514 -31.54 -10.62 -1.34
CA TRP A 514 -32.76 -11.30 -1.81
C TRP A 514 -33.10 -12.53 -0.97
N GLN A 515 -32.09 -13.26 -0.47
CA GLN A 515 -32.32 -14.40 0.42
C GLN A 515 -32.94 -13.93 1.74
N GLU A 516 -32.45 -12.85 2.33
CA GLU A 516 -33.02 -12.27 3.54
C GLU A 516 -34.46 -11.80 3.34
N ALA A 517 -34.74 -11.11 2.23
CA ALA A 517 -36.10 -10.66 1.88
C ALA A 517 -37.07 -11.84 1.71
N LEU A 518 -36.66 -12.91 1.02
CA LEU A 518 -37.49 -14.11 0.82
C LEU A 518 -37.70 -14.90 2.11
N LEU A 519 -36.71 -14.96 3.00
CA LEU A 519 -36.82 -15.64 4.29
C LEU A 519 -37.82 -14.96 5.23
N GLN A 520 -37.92 -13.63 5.21
CA GLN A 520 -38.93 -12.90 5.97
C GLN A 520 -40.35 -13.32 5.56
N ILE A 521 -40.60 -13.41 4.25
CA ILE A 521 -41.91 -13.81 3.70
C ILE A 521 -42.18 -15.30 3.93
N ALA A 522 -41.17 -16.16 3.90
CA ALA A 522 -41.32 -17.57 4.24
C ALA A 522 -41.91 -17.77 5.64
N GLY A 523 -41.50 -16.91 6.59
CA GLY A 523 -42.06 -16.87 7.94
C GLY A 523 -43.54 -16.48 7.96
N GLU A 524 -43.99 -15.61 7.06
CA GLU A 524 -45.38 -15.15 6.98
C GLU A 524 -46.31 -16.12 6.22
N VAL A 525 -45.80 -16.78 5.16
CA VAL A 525 -46.57 -17.74 4.34
C VAL A 525 -46.64 -19.13 5.01
N GLY A 526 -45.68 -19.45 5.88
CA GLY A 526 -45.64 -20.69 6.65
C GLY A 526 -46.34 -20.63 8.02
N ALA A 527 -46.71 -19.44 8.49
CA ALA A 527 -47.55 -19.21 9.66
C ALA A 527 -49.04 -19.27 9.29
#